data_AF-A0A401H680-F1
#
_entry.id   AF-A0A401H680-F1
#
_cell.length_a   1.000
_cell.length_b   1.000
_cell.length_c   1.000
_cell.angle_alpha   90.00
_cell.angle_beta   90.00
_cell.angle_gamma   90.00
#
_symmetry.space_group_name_H-M   'P 1'
#
loop_
_entity.id
_entity.type
_entity.pdbx_description
1 polymer ?
#
loop_
_entity_poly.entity_id
_entity_poly.type
_entity_poly.pdbx_seq_one_letter_code
_entity_poly.pdbx_strand_id
1 'polypeptide(L)'
;MCQALEEVAAQVGTKSITSVAIAYAMQKVPYVFPIVGGRKVEHLMENIEALSISLSPEQIAYLEGILPFEPGFPYTTIGDGTGYGNLFSWAGHFDPWPVQQAIRPAN
;
A
#
# COMPACT_ATOMS: atom_id res chain seq x y z
N MET A 1 -9.52 -6.02 -9.39
CA MET A 1 -8.45 -6.32 -8.42
C MET A 1 -7.45 -7.34 -8.95
N CYS A 2 -7.83 -8.62 -9.18
CA CYS A 2 -6.86 -9.63 -9.66
C CYS A 2 -6.14 -9.24 -10.96
N GLN A 3 -6.87 -8.71 -11.95
CA GLN A 3 -6.29 -8.25 -13.22
C GLN A 3 -5.25 -7.13 -13.05
N ALA A 4 -5.45 -6.23 -12.09
CA ALA A 4 -4.49 -5.16 -11.86
C ALA A 4 -3.25 -5.64 -11.11
N LEU A 5 -3.39 -6.63 -10.22
CA LEU A 5 -2.24 -7.30 -9.60
C LEU A 5 -1.41 -8.05 -10.66
N GLU A 6 -2.05 -8.65 -11.66
CA GLU A 6 -1.36 -9.27 -12.81
C GLU A 6 -0.59 -8.24 -13.64
N GLU A 7 -1.19 -7.07 -13.89
CA GLU A 7 -0.53 -5.98 -14.61
C GLU A 7 0.70 -5.46 -13.85
N VAL A 8 0.57 -5.22 -12.55
CA VAL A 8 1.70 -4.80 -11.71
C VAL A 8 2.75 -5.90 -11.61
N ALA A 9 2.35 -7.18 -11.52
CA ALA A 9 3.28 -8.31 -11.54
C ALA A 9 4.15 -8.33 -12.79
N ALA A 10 3.54 -8.07 -13.96
CA ALA A 10 4.26 -7.97 -15.23
C ALA A 10 5.28 -6.80 -15.25
N GLN A 11 4.93 -5.65 -14.63
CA GLN A 11 5.83 -4.49 -14.55
C GLN A 11 7.04 -4.72 -13.63
N VAL A 12 6.84 -5.42 -12.52
CA VAL A 12 7.91 -5.72 -11.54
C VAL A 12 8.69 -6.98 -11.93
N GLY A 13 8.24 -7.73 -12.95
CA GLY A 13 8.95 -8.90 -13.47
C GLY A 13 8.79 -10.16 -12.61
N THR A 14 7.77 -10.22 -11.75
CA THR A 14 7.42 -11.42 -10.99
C THR A 14 6.32 -12.22 -11.70
N LYS A 15 6.36 -13.54 -11.56
CA LYS A 15 5.30 -14.43 -12.05
C LYS A 15 4.18 -14.62 -11.02
N SER A 16 4.41 -14.18 -9.79
CA SER A 16 3.54 -14.47 -8.66
C SER A 16 2.74 -13.23 -8.25
N ILE A 17 1.42 -13.29 -8.48
CA ILE A 17 0.49 -12.24 -8.04
C ILE A 17 0.38 -12.16 -6.50
N THR A 18 0.64 -13.26 -5.80
CA THR A 18 0.60 -13.32 -4.33
C THR A 18 1.77 -12.53 -3.74
N SER A 19 2.94 -12.61 -4.39
CA SER A 19 4.13 -11.85 -3.99
C SER A 19 3.89 -10.33 -4.12
N VAL A 20 3.24 -9.89 -5.20
CA VAL A 20 2.83 -8.48 -5.36
C VAL A 20 1.84 -8.05 -4.29
N ALA A 21 0.85 -8.88 -3.97
CA ALA A 21 -0.15 -8.57 -2.95
C ALA A 21 0.48 -8.42 -1.54
N ILE A 22 1.44 -9.29 -1.20
CA ILE A 22 2.18 -9.20 0.07
C ILE A 22 3.04 -7.94 0.11
N ALA A 23 3.77 -7.65 -0.98
CA ALA A 23 4.57 -6.42 -1.09
C ALA A 23 3.69 -5.17 -0.96
N TYR A 24 2.52 -5.14 -1.60
CA TYR A 24 1.54 -4.07 -1.46
C TYR A 24 1.08 -3.90 -0.02
N ALA A 25 0.71 -5.00 0.66
CA ALA A 25 0.28 -4.94 2.06
C ALA A 25 1.37 -4.34 2.97
N MET A 26 2.64 -4.68 2.74
CA MET A 26 3.76 -4.16 3.52
C MET A 26 4.12 -2.70 3.18
N GLN A 27 3.95 -2.28 1.93
CA GLN A 27 4.46 -1.00 1.42
C GLN A 27 3.42 0.12 1.34
N LYS A 28 2.13 -0.20 1.50
CA LYS A 28 1.04 0.77 1.48
C LYS A 28 1.13 1.77 2.65
N VAL A 29 1.33 1.27 3.88
CA VAL A 29 1.38 2.09 5.10
C VAL A 29 2.46 1.56 6.06
N PRO A 30 3.02 2.40 6.95
CA PRO A 30 4.06 1.96 7.88
C PRO A 30 3.54 0.94 8.89
N TYR A 31 4.47 0.15 9.45
CA TYR A 31 4.23 -0.82 10.52
C TYR A 31 3.31 -2.00 10.17
N VAL A 32 3.23 -2.38 8.90
CA VAL A 32 2.47 -3.55 8.46
C VAL A 32 3.40 -4.74 8.25
N PHE A 33 3.18 -5.79 9.04
CA PHE A 33 3.87 -7.07 8.95
C PHE A 33 2.82 -8.18 8.83
N PRO A 34 2.46 -8.60 7.59
CA PRO A 34 1.39 -9.55 7.38
C PRO A 34 1.77 -10.94 7.91
N ILE A 35 0.81 -11.62 8.53
CA ILE A 35 0.94 -13.04 8.87
C ILE A 35 0.59 -13.86 7.64
N VAL A 36 1.61 -14.35 6.93
CA VAL A 36 1.44 -15.12 5.70
C VAL A 36 1.30 -16.61 6.00
N GLY A 37 0.26 -17.24 5.44
CA GLY A 37 0.00 -18.67 5.58
C GLY A 37 0.28 -19.43 4.28
N GLY A 38 0.80 -20.64 4.38
CA GLY A 38 1.04 -21.53 3.24
C GLY A 38 0.98 -22.99 3.68
N ARG A 39 0.49 -23.87 2.80
CA ARG A 39 0.48 -25.33 3.03
C ARG A 39 1.42 -26.11 2.12
N LYS A 40 2.09 -25.40 1.21
CA LYS A 40 3.00 -25.95 0.21
C LYS A 40 4.29 -25.14 0.19
N VAL A 41 5.37 -25.75 -0.27
CA VAL A 41 6.69 -25.13 -0.34
C VAL A 41 6.69 -23.98 -1.36
N GLU A 42 5.93 -24.09 -2.44
CA GLU A 42 5.86 -23.06 -3.48
C GLU A 42 5.34 -21.73 -2.92
N HIS A 43 4.32 -21.77 -2.06
CA HIS A 43 3.79 -20.57 -1.41
C HIS A 43 4.84 -19.91 -0.49
N LEU A 44 5.67 -20.71 0.17
CA LEU A 44 6.76 -20.18 1.00
C LEU A 44 7.78 -19.43 0.13
N MET A 45 8.13 -19.99 -1.02
CA MET A 45 9.07 -19.34 -1.95
C MET A 45 8.49 -18.04 -2.54
N GLU A 46 7.21 -18.05 -2.92
CA GLU A 46 6.51 -16.83 -3.37
C GLU A 46 6.46 -15.74 -2.29
N ASN A 47 6.23 -16.11 -1.03
CA ASN A 47 6.24 -15.16 0.09
C ASN A 47 7.62 -14.53 0.30
N ILE A 48 8.70 -15.30 0.12
CA ILE A 48 10.07 -14.80 0.21
C ILE A 48 10.37 -13.85 -0.95
N GLU A 49 9.94 -14.20 -2.17
CA GLU A 49 10.07 -13.34 -3.36
C GLU A 49 9.46 -11.95 -3.14
N ALA A 50 8.35 -11.86 -2.38
CA ALA A 50 7.71 -10.59 -2.05
C ALA A 50 8.64 -9.59 -1.34
N LEU A 51 9.64 -10.08 -0.61
CA LEU A 51 10.60 -9.23 0.11
C LEU A 51 11.55 -8.48 -0.83
N SER A 52 11.74 -8.97 -2.06
CA SER A 52 12.60 -8.36 -3.07
C SER A 52 11.85 -7.37 -3.98
N ILE A 53 10.51 -7.36 -3.91
CA ILE A 53 9.65 -6.51 -4.74
C ILE A 53 9.58 -5.12 -4.13
N SER A 54 9.90 -4.09 -4.91
CA SER A 54 9.68 -2.68 -4.55
C SER A 54 8.61 -2.09 -5.45
N LEU A 55 7.48 -1.67 -4.87
CA LEU A 55 6.39 -1.04 -5.60
C LEU A 55 6.60 0.48 -5.63
N SER A 56 6.46 1.05 -6.82
CA SER A 56 6.46 2.50 -7.01
C SER A 56 5.18 3.14 -6.42
N PRO A 57 5.23 4.42 -5.99
CA PRO A 57 4.03 5.13 -5.56
C PRO A 57 2.89 5.10 -6.60
N GLU A 58 3.23 5.15 -7.89
CA GLU A 58 2.28 5.12 -9.00
C GLU A 58 1.59 3.76 -9.10
N GLN A 59 2.31 2.66 -8.89
CA GLN A 59 1.74 1.31 -8.86
C GLN A 59 0.80 1.12 -7.67
N ILE A 60 1.16 1.66 -6.49
CA ILE A 60 0.29 1.61 -5.31
C ILE A 60 -0.98 2.42 -5.56
N ALA A 61 -0.86 3.65 -6.07
CA ALA A 61 -2.00 4.49 -6.41
C ALA A 61 -2.91 3.84 -7.47
N TYR A 62 -2.32 3.17 -8.47
CA TYR A 62 -3.06 2.40 -9.46
C TYR A 62 -3.88 1.29 -8.80
N LEU A 63 -3.27 0.49 -7.91
CA LEU A 63 -3.96 -0.59 -7.20
C LEU A 63 -5.10 -0.10 -6.31
N GLU A 64 -4.96 1.06 -5.67
CA GLU A 64 -6.00 1.63 -4.83
C GLU A 64 -7.14 2.26 -5.65
N GLY A 65 -6.85 2.76 -6.85
CA GLY A 65 -7.82 3.41 -7.72
C GLY A 65 -8.77 2.47 -8.49
N ILE A 66 -8.57 1.15 -8.45
CA ILE A 66 -9.36 0.19 -9.26
C ILE A 66 -10.82 0.16 -8.83
N LEU A 67 -11.07 0.26 -7.53
CA LEU A 67 -12.40 0.14 -6.95
C LEU A 67 -12.74 1.45 -6.24
N PRO A 68 -13.91 2.05 -6.51
CA PRO A 68 -14.34 3.22 -5.77
C PRO A 68 -14.55 2.80 -4.31
N PHE A 69 -13.81 3.44 -3.42
CA PHE A 69 -13.97 3.29 -1.97
C PHE A 69 -14.33 4.64 -1.37
N GLU A 70 -15.50 4.72 -0.74
CA GLU A 70 -15.92 5.89 0.00
C GLU A 70 -15.86 5.60 1.51
N PRO A 71 -14.90 6.19 2.25
CA PRO A 71 -14.73 5.92 3.68
C PRO A 71 -15.91 6.36 4.57
N GLY A 72 -16.75 7.28 4.09
CA GLY A 72 -17.91 7.79 4.83
C GLY A 72 -17.55 8.58 6.09
N PHE A 73 -18.45 8.57 7.09
CA PHE A 73 -18.21 9.23 8.38
C PHE A 73 -17.21 8.42 9.23
N PRO A 74 -16.25 9.07 9.95
CA PRO A 74 -16.06 10.52 10.13
C PRO A 74 -15.16 11.20 9.08
N TYR A 75 -14.59 10.45 8.14
CA TYR A 75 -13.63 10.95 7.15
C TYR A 75 -14.18 12.12 6.31
N THR A 76 -15.49 12.16 6.04
CA THR A 76 -16.16 13.29 5.37
C THR A 76 -16.09 14.61 6.17
N THR A 77 -15.92 14.55 7.48
CA THR A 77 -15.91 15.72 8.38
C THR A 77 -14.50 16.11 8.80
N ILE A 78 -13.65 15.13 9.14
CA ILE A 78 -12.30 15.40 9.68
C ILE A 78 -11.17 15.26 8.65
N GLY A 79 -11.46 14.67 7.49
CA GLY A 79 -10.48 14.40 6.44
C GLY A 79 -9.89 12.99 6.50
N ASP A 80 -9.03 12.68 5.53
CA ASP A 80 -8.36 11.39 5.32
C ASP A 80 -6.92 11.36 5.87
N GLY A 81 -6.50 12.45 6.53
CA GLY A 81 -5.14 12.58 7.08
C GLY A 81 -4.08 13.01 6.07
N THR A 82 -4.44 13.27 4.80
CA THR A 82 -3.53 13.86 3.81
C THR A 82 -3.18 15.32 4.13
N GLY A 83 -4.01 15.98 4.93
CA GLY A 83 -3.78 17.35 5.39
C GLY A 83 -4.64 17.70 6.60
N TYR A 84 -4.46 18.93 7.08
CA TYR A 84 -5.28 19.49 8.15
C TYR A 84 -6.71 19.70 7.65
N GLY A 85 -7.68 19.14 8.37
CA GLY A 85 -9.10 19.38 8.07
C GLY A 85 -9.48 20.85 8.24
N ASN A 86 -10.61 21.25 7.66
CA ASN A 86 -11.05 22.65 7.60
C ASN A 86 -11.00 23.38 8.94
N LEU A 87 -11.33 22.71 10.04
CA LEU A 87 -11.28 23.30 11.39
C LEU A 87 -9.86 23.74 11.79
N PHE A 88 -8.85 22.93 11.47
CA PHE A 88 -7.45 23.24 11.76
C PHE A 88 -6.96 24.39 10.86
N SER A 89 -7.30 24.39 9.57
CA SER A 89 -6.91 25.46 8.65
C SER A 89 -7.42 26.85 9.07
N TRP A 90 -8.55 26.91 9.79
CA TRP A 90 -9.10 28.18 10.31
C TRP A 90 -8.41 28.65 11.59
N ALA A 91 -7.84 27.73 12.37
CA ALA A 91 -7.17 28.06 13.62
C ALA A 91 -5.77 28.65 13.42
N GLY A 92 -5.12 28.38 12.29
CA GLY A 92 -3.80 28.93 11.94
C GLY A 92 -3.05 28.10 10.91
N HIS A 93 -1.80 28.49 10.67
CA HIS A 93 -0.86 27.69 9.88
C HIS A 93 -0.21 26.63 10.77
N PHE A 94 -0.23 25.39 10.31
CA PHE A 94 0.38 24.27 11.00
C PHE A 94 1.39 23.62 10.04
N ASP A 95 2.62 23.43 10.52
CA ASP A 95 3.67 22.72 9.78
C ASP A 95 3.44 21.21 9.92
N PRO A 96 3.13 20.48 8.83
CA PRO A 96 2.92 19.05 8.91
C PRO A 96 4.26 18.33 9.14
N TRP A 97 4.28 17.42 10.12
CA TRP A 97 5.38 16.49 10.25
C TRP A 97 5.27 15.42 9.15
N PRO A 98 6.37 15.03 8.49
CA PRO A 98 6.33 14.02 7.44
C PRO A 98 5.75 12.70 7.97
N VAL A 99 4.84 12.11 7.19
CA VAL A 99 4.30 10.77 7.50
C VAL A 99 5.42 9.74 7.44
N GLN A 100 5.42 8.82 8.40
CA GLN A 100 6.37 7.72 8.40
C GLN A 100 6.14 6.85 7.16
N GLN A 101 7.20 6.60 6.39
CA GLN A 101 7.10 5.78 5.19
C GLN A 101 7.22 4.30 5.56
N ALA A 102 6.61 3.44 4.73
CA ALA A 102 6.76 2.00 4.85
C ALA A 102 8.20 1.58 4.59
N ILE A 103 8.62 0.47 5.22
CA ILE A 103 9.94 -0.12 4.96
C ILE A 103 9.92 -0.67 3.54
N ARG A 104 10.90 -0.24 2.73
CA ARG A 104 11.07 -0.69 1.35
C ARG A 104 12.40 -1.44 1.20
N PRO A 105 12.47 -2.47 0.34
CA PRO A 105 13.73 -3.15 0.07
C PRO A 105 14.74 -2.18 -0.58
N ALA A 106 15.99 -2.29 -0.16
CA ALA A 106 17.11 -1.57 -0.74
C ALA A 106 17.57 -2.34 -1.99
N ASN A 107 16.97 -2.04 -3.14
CA ASN A 107 17.48 -2.49 -4.44
C ASN A 107 18.44 -1.45 -5.01
#